data_AF-A0A9P6T026-F1
#
_entry.id   AF-A0A9P6T026-F1
#
_cell.length_a   1.000
_cell.length_b   1.000
_cell.length_c   1.000
_cell.angle_alpha   90.00
_cell.angle_beta   90.00
_cell.angle_gamma   90.00
#
_symmetry.space_group_name_H-M   'P 1'
#
loop_
_entity.id
_entity.type
_entity.pdbx_description
1 polymer ?
#
loop_
_entity_poly.entity_id
_entity_poly.type
_entity_poly.pdbx_seq_one_letter_code
_entity_poly.pdbx_strand_id
1 'polypeptide(L)' 'MSSAAAHPYNFRDYAIRRTRDAFHAAKNETDPEKIEALIHKAQQQLEVVKRQALISQLYSGEKLVLETKGKKLFSKH' A
#
# COMPACT_ATOMS: atom_id res chain seq x y z
N MET A 1 19.92 -17.08 -4.15
CA MET A 1 18.91 -16.70 -3.13
C MET A 1 18.20 -15.46 -3.64
N SER A 2 17.07 -15.63 -4.32
CA SER A 2 16.36 -14.53 -4.98
C SER A 2 15.53 -13.79 -3.92
N SER A 3 15.98 -12.60 -3.51
CA SER A 3 15.29 -11.78 -2.52
C SER A 3 13.91 -11.44 -3.05
N ALA A 4 12.88 -11.74 -2.27
CA ALA A 4 11.51 -11.31 -2.49
C ALA A 4 11.43 -9.77 -2.45
N ALA A 5 11.81 -9.13 -3.56
CA ALA A 5 11.52 -7.74 -3.80
C ALA A 5 10.01 -7.65 -3.96
N ALA A 6 9.33 -7.31 -2.87
CA ALA A 6 7.91 -6.99 -2.90
C ALA A 6 7.71 -5.93 -3.99
N HIS A 7 7.17 -6.35 -5.13
CA HIS A 7 6.91 -5.45 -6.24
C HIS A 7 6.01 -4.30 -5.75
N PRO A 8 6.17 -3.08 -6.29
CA PRO A 8 5.40 -1.90 -5.90
C PRO A 8 3.88 -2.16 -5.83
N TYR A 9 3.38 -2.98 -6.74
CA TYR A 9 1.98 -3.42 -6.79
C TYR A 9 1.53 -4.18 -5.53
N ASN A 10 2.33 -5.13 -5.06
CA ASN A 10 1.99 -5.93 -3.87
C ASN A 10 1.99 -5.08 -2.60
N PHE A 11 2.90 -4.10 -2.50
CA PHE A 11 2.95 -3.19 -1.35
C PHE A 11 1.75 -2.25 -1.33
N ARG A 12 1.36 -1.68 -2.48
CA ARG A 12 0.22 -0.75 -2.58
C ARG A 12 -1.09 -1.44 -2.17
N ASP A 13 -1.38 -2.59 -2.76
CA ASP A 13 -2.64 -3.30 -2.49
C ASP A 13 -2.70 -3.82 -1.05
N TYR A 14 -1.56 -4.29 -0.52
CA TYR A 14 -1.45 -4.66 0.89
C TYR A 14 -1.68 -3.46 1.83
N ALA A 15 -1.05 -2.32 1.55
CA ALA A 15 -1.18 -1.12 2.39
C ALA A 15 -2.63 -0.63 2.42
N ILE A 16 -3.32 -0.59 1.27
CA ILE A 16 -4.73 -0.20 1.18
C ILE A 16 -5.60 -1.15 1.99
N ARG A 17 -5.47 -2.47 1.76
CA ARG A 17 -6.27 -3.48 2.47
C ARG A 17 -6.03 -3.43 3.98
N ARG A 18 -4.77 -3.43 4.40
CA ARG A 18 -4.39 -3.43 5.82
C ARG A 18 -4.89 -2.19 6.55
N THR A 19 -4.82 -1.02 5.91
CA THR A 19 -5.32 0.23 6.47
C THR A 19 -6.83 0.15 6.65
N ARG A 20 -7.57 -0.24 5.60
CA ARG A 20 -9.02 -0.40 5.66
C ARG A 20 -9.46 -1.37 6.75
N ASP A 21 -8.82 -2.54 6.84
CA ASP A 21 -9.14 -3.55 7.85
C ASP A 21 -8.87 -3.03 9.27
N ALA A 22 -7.76 -2.31 9.48
CA ALA A 22 -7.42 -1.75 10.79
C ALA A 22 -8.42 -0.67 11.24
N PHE A 23 -8.82 0.24 10.35
CA PHE A 23 -9.83 1.26 10.66
C PHE A 23 -11.21 0.64 10.88
N HIS A 24 -11.57 -0.40 10.12
CA HIS A 24 -12.84 -1.08 10.30
C HIS A 24 -12.90 -1.85 11.63
N ALA A 25 -11.81 -2.53 12.01
CA ALA A 25 -11.71 -3.20 13.30
C ALA A 25 -11.81 -2.23 14.49
N ALA A 26 -11.29 -1.01 14.33
CA ALA A 26 -11.35 0.05 15.33
C ALA A 26 -12.68 0.83 15.37
N LYS A 27 -13.64 0.55 14.47
CA LYS A 27 -14.85 1.37 14.26
C LYS A 27 -15.69 1.59 15.52
N ASN A 28 -15.76 0.59 16.40
CA ASN A 28 -16.60 0.61 17.58
C ASN A 28 -15.80 0.86 18.87
N GLU A 29 -14.53 1.24 18.77
CA GLU A 29 -13.75 1.65 19.94
C GLU A 29 -14.30 2.97 20.48
N THR A 30 -14.54 3.02 21.79
CA THR A 30 -15.12 4.17 22.48
C THR A 30 -14.20 4.74 23.54
N ASP A 31 -13.15 4.02 23.89
CA ASP A 31 -12.13 4.45 24.84
C ASP A 31 -11.24 5.54 24.22
N PRO A 32 -11.27 6.78 24.74
CA PRO A 32 -10.53 7.90 24.16
C PRO A 32 -9.01 7.65 24.07
N GLU A 33 -8.43 6.99 25.07
CA GLU A 33 -6.98 6.72 25.12
C GLU A 33 -6.59 5.72 24.02
N LYS A 34 -7.42 4.70 23.79
CA LYS A 34 -7.18 3.73 22.72
C LYS A 34 -7.38 4.34 21.34
N ILE A 35 -8.38 5.21 21.18
CA ILE A 35 -8.60 5.95 19.92
C ILE A 35 -7.36 6.80 19.61
N GLU A 36 -6.84 7.54 20.59
CA GLU A 36 -5.64 8.36 20.42
C GLU A 36 -4.42 7.50 20.04
N ALA A 37 -4.21 6.38 20.73
CA ALA A 37 -3.13 5.44 20.42
C ALA A 37 -3.26 4.86 19.00
N LEU A 38 -4.48 4.54 18.55
CA LEU A 38 -4.76 4.05 17.20
C LEU A 38 -4.51 5.12 16.13
N ILE A 39 -4.87 6.38 16.40
CA ILE A 39 -4.59 7.51 15.51
C ILE A 39 -3.08 7.74 15.40
N HIS A 40 -2.36 7.76 16.52
CA HIS A 40 -0.91 7.91 16.52
C HIS A 40 -0.22 6.79 15.73
N LYS A 41 -0.68 5.55 15.93
CA LYS A 41 -0.23 4.39 15.13
C LYS A 41 -0.52 4.56 13.63
N ALA A 42 -1.70 5.06 13.27
CA ALA A 42 -2.05 5.33 11.88
C ALA A 42 -1.15 6.40 11.24
N GLN A 43 -0.80 7.45 11.98
CA GLN A 43 0.13 8.49 11.54
C GLN A 43 1.54 7.91 11.29
N GLN A 44 2.04 7.07 12.20
CA GLN A 44 3.32 6.39 12.01
C GLN A 44 3.32 5.50 10.76
N GLN A 45 2.24 4.76 10.54
CA GLN A 45 2.09 3.91 9.34
C GLN A 45 2.02 4.73 8.05
N LEU A 46 1.35 5.88 8.08
CA LEU A 46 1.30 6.80 6.94
C LEU A 46 2.70 7.26 6.52
N GLU A 47 3.55 7.61 7.48
CA GLU A 47 4.93 8.02 7.19
C GLU A 47 5.77 6.89 6.57
N VAL A 48 5.53 5.63 6.97
CA VAL A 48 6.18 4.47 6.33
C VAL A 48 5.72 4.33 4.87
N VAL A 49 4.41 4.42 4.61
CA VAL A 49 3.87 4.32 3.25
C VAL A 49 4.40 5.45 2.36
N LYS A 50 4.51 6.68 2.87
CA LYS A 50 5.10 7.81 2.14
C LYS A 50 6.56 7.55 1.77
N ARG A 51 7.39 7.10 2.73
CA ARG A 51 8.79 6.75 2.46
C ARG A 51 8.90 5.64 1.42
N GLN A 52 8.07 4.60 1.54
CA GLN A 52 8.09 3.50 0.60
C GLN A 52 7.65 3.94 -0.82
N ALA A 53 6.70 4.87 -0.93
CA ALA A 53 6.31 5.46 -2.21
C ALA A 53 7.47 6.24 -2.85
N LEU A 54 8.18 7.06 -2.06
CA LEU A 54 9.36 7.79 -2.54
C LEU A 54 10.49 6.86 -2.96
N ILE A 55 10.80 5.82 -2.17
CA ILE A 55 11.79 4.80 -2.52
C ILE A 55 11.37 4.08 -3.81
N SER A 56 10.09 3.69 -3.92
CA SER A 56 9.58 3.05 -5.13
C SER A 56 9.70 3.94 -6.36
N GLN A 57 9.58 5.27 -6.21
CA GLN A 57 9.76 6.22 -7.30
C GLN A 57 11.23 6.46 -7.63
N LEU A 58 12.12 6.44 -6.65
CA LEU A 58 13.56 6.60 -6.85
C LEU A 58 14.18 5.37 -7.53
N TYR A 59 13.70 4.17 -7.18
CA TYR A 59 14.16 2.89 -7.72
C TYR A 59 13.21 2.30 -8.76
N SER A 60 12.25 3.08 -9.29
CA SER A 60 11.53 2.69 -10.50
C SER A 60 12.50 2.79 -11.69
N GLY A 61 13.32 1.77 -11.88
CA GLY A 61 14.00 1.52 -13.15
C GLY A 61 13.00 1.21 -14.27
N GLU A 62 13.49 0.84 -15.46
CA GLU A 62 12.64 0.48 -16.60
C GLU A 62 11.50 -0.45 -16.18
N LYS A 63 10.26 -0.05 -16.50
CA LYS A 63 9.06 -0.85 -16.24
C LYS A 63 9.30 -2.29 -16.67
N LEU A 64 9.18 -3.21 -15.72
CA LEU A 64 9.18 -4.64 -16.02
C LEU A 64 8.13 -4.90 -17.12
N VAL A 65 8.50 -5.69 -18.12
CA VAL A 65 7.74 -6.02 -19.34
C VAL A 65 6.31 -6.55 -19.07
N LEU A 66 6.00 -6.85 -17.81
CA LEU A 66 4.68 -7.22 -17.31
C LEU A 66 3.69 -6.05 -17.21
N GLU A 67 4.14 -4.79 -17.20
CA GLU A 67 3.25 -3.61 -17.14
C GLU A 67 2.76 -3.11 -18.51
N THR A 68 3.32 -3.57 -19.63
CA THR A 68 2.97 -3.09 -20.99
C THR A 68 1.90 -3.92 -21.70
N LYS A 69 1.52 -5.10 -21.21
CA LYS A 69 0.57 -6.01 -21.90
C LYS A 69 -0.87 -6.05 -21.35
N GLY A 70 -1.31 -5.01 -20.63
CA GLY A 70 -2.68 -4.95 -20.08
C GLY A 70 -3.67 -4.03 -20.82
N LYS A 71 -3.21 -3.07 -21.63
CA LYS A 71 -4.05 -1.96 -22.12
C LYS A 71 -4.57 -2.07 -23.57
N LYS A 72 -4.42 -3.20 -24.26
CA LYS A 72 -4.91 -3.37 -25.66
C LYS A 72 -5.52 -4.74 -25.98
N LEU A 73 -6.41 -5.27 -25.13
CA LEU A 73 -7.10 -6.53 -25.47
C LEU A 73 -8.65 -6.48 -25.41
N PHE A 74 -9.26 -5.33 -25.10
CA PHE A 74 -10.73 -5.18 -25.15
C PHE A 74 -11.16 -4.01 -26.04
N SER A 75 -10.76 -4.06 -27.30
CA SER A 75 -11.52 -3.39 -28.37
C SER A 75 -11.67 -4.38 -29.52
N LYS A 76 -12.84 -5.02 -29.60
CA LYS A 76 -13.28 -5.74 -30.78
C LYS A 76 -14.79 -5.51 -30.93
N HIS A 77 -15.10 -4.65 -31.90
CA HIS A 77 -16.22 -4.65 -32.86
C HIS A 77 -17.62 -4.92 -32.28
#